data_AF-A0A260USL2-F1
#
_entry.id   AF-A0A260USL2-F1
#
_cell.length_a   1.000
_cell.length_b   1.000
_cell.length_c   1.000
_cell.angle_alpha   90.00
_cell.angle_beta   90.00
_cell.angle_gamma   90.00
#
_symmetry.space_group_name_H-M   'P 1'
#
loop_
_entity.id
_entity.type
_entity.pdbx_description
1 polymer ?
#
loop_
_entity_poly.entity_id
_entity_poly.type
_entity_poly.pdbx_seq_one_letter_code
_entity_poly.pdbx_strand_id
1 'polypeptide(L)'
;MIVATLVLLALAAVAATVPAGTGIRRWLPTVAASSLLAAAAVLATVAGPAYGLGHAIGVVLSVAAAALGGTAVVPTVFRVARRQNDSTGENPVEPLRGGLTIGILERVAVAVSILAGWPEGIAIVLAVKGLARYPELRESHASEQFIIGTFASVLWALAAAGVGTALIS
;
A
#
# COMPACT_ATOMS: atom_id res chain seq x y z
N MET A 1 -12.62 -10.29 18.88
CA MET A 1 -12.19 -10.29 17.46
C MET A 1 -11.89 -8.89 16.96
N ILE A 2 -12.81 -7.92 17.07
CA ILE A 2 -12.61 -6.52 16.66
C ILE A 2 -11.31 -5.91 17.21
N VAL A 3 -11.09 -5.95 18.54
CA VAL A 3 -9.87 -5.39 19.17
C VAL A 3 -8.59 -6.03 18.61
N ALA A 4 -8.60 -7.34 18.37
CA ALA A 4 -7.45 -8.04 17.79
C ALA A 4 -7.18 -7.58 16.36
N THR A 5 -8.23 -7.41 15.54
CA THR A 5 -8.10 -6.86 14.18
C THR A 5 -7.52 -5.44 14.19
N LEU A 6 -8.00 -4.57 15.10
CA LEU A 6 -7.48 -3.21 15.26
C LEU A 6 -6.00 -3.23 15.65
N VAL A 7 -5.62 -4.07 16.61
CA VAL A 7 -4.21 -4.23 17.01
C VAL A 7 -3.35 -4.69 15.83
N LEU A 8 -3.81 -5.66 15.03
CA LEU A 8 -3.07 -6.14 13.87
C LEU A 8 -2.92 -5.10 12.77
N LEU A 9 -3.94 -4.27 12.52
CA LEU A 9 -3.83 -3.13 11.60
C LEU A 9 -2.79 -2.12 12.08
N ALA A 10 -2.80 -1.79 13.38
CA ALA A 10 -1.80 -0.89 13.96
C ALA A 10 -0.39 -1.47 13.83
N LEU A 11 -0.22 -2.77 14.15
CA LEU A 11 1.06 -3.46 14.03
C LEU A 11 1.53 -3.56 12.57
N ALA A 12 0.63 -3.79 11.61
CA ALA A 12 0.98 -3.81 10.19
C ALA A 12 1.49 -2.45 9.71
N ALA A 13 0.85 -1.36 10.15
CA ALA A 13 1.28 0.00 9.86
C ALA A 13 2.67 0.31 10.46
N VAL A 14 2.91 -0.08 11.71
CA VAL A 14 4.19 0.11 12.41
C VAL A 14 5.29 -0.77 11.81
N ALA A 15 5.00 -2.03 11.48
CA ALA A 15 5.98 -2.95 10.89
C ALA A 15 6.58 -2.40 9.59
N ALA A 16 5.80 -1.64 8.82
CA ALA A 16 6.24 -1.04 7.58
C ALA A 16 7.14 0.21 7.75
N THR A 17 7.11 0.86 8.92
CA THR A 17 8.00 2.01 9.19
C THR A 17 9.38 1.57 9.72
N VAL A 18 9.53 0.30 10.08
CA VAL A 18 10.80 -0.27 10.53
C VAL A 18 11.81 -0.23 9.37
N PRO A 19 12.98 0.44 9.53
CA PRO A 19 14.00 0.49 8.50
C PRO A 19 14.44 -0.92 8.07
N ALA A 20 14.44 -1.17 6.77
CA ALA A 20 14.91 -2.43 6.23
C ALA A 20 16.41 -2.62 6.56
N GLY A 21 16.74 -3.76 7.17
CA GLY A 21 18.13 -4.14 7.42
C GLY A 21 18.87 -4.56 6.14
N THR A 22 20.10 -5.04 6.29
CA THR A 22 20.90 -5.58 5.18
C THR A 22 20.64 -7.08 4.95
N GLY A 23 21.09 -7.62 3.81
CA GLY A 23 21.03 -9.07 3.54
C GLY A 23 19.60 -9.62 3.52
N ILE A 24 19.35 -10.74 4.22
CA ILE A 24 18.02 -11.36 4.32
C ILE A 24 17.03 -10.52 5.17
N ARG A 25 17.53 -9.73 6.13
CA ARG A 25 16.72 -8.91 7.05
C ARG A 25 16.00 -7.76 6.34
N ARG A 26 16.38 -7.45 5.10
CA ARG A 26 15.72 -6.44 4.25
C ARG A 26 14.29 -6.78 3.85
N TRP A 27 13.88 -8.05 3.95
CA TRP A 27 12.53 -8.50 3.63
C TRP A 27 11.60 -8.50 4.84
N LEU A 28 12.17 -8.37 6.04
CA LEU A 28 11.45 -8.53 7.30
C LEU A 28 10.28 -7.53 7.45
N PRO A 29 10.45 -6.22 7.17
CA PRO A 29 9.34 -5.25 7.29
C PRO A 29 8.17 -5.59 6.38
N THR A 30 8.43 -5.96 5.12
CA THR A 30 7.40 -6.29 4.13
C THR A 30 6.68 -7.57 4.49
N VAL A 31 7.41 -8.63 4.87
CA VAL A 31 6.81 -9.92 5.27
C VAL A 31 5.99 -9.75 6.55
N ALA A 32 6.51 -9.00 7.53
CA ALA A 32 5.78 -8.71 8.77
C ALA A 32 4.51 -7.90 8.49
N ALA A 33 4.60 -6.78 7.76
CA ALA A 33 3.43 -5.97 7.42
C ALA A 33 2.38 -6.78 6.63
N SER A 34 2.80 -7.57 5.64
CA SER A 34 1.89 -8.35 4.80
C SER A 34 1.22 -9.49 5.58
N SER A 35 1.96 -10.19 6.45
CA SER A 35 1.41 -11.26 7.28
C SER A 35 0.45 -10.73 8.35
N LEU A 36 0.79 -9.60 8.99
CA LEU A 36 -0.09 -8.92 9.94
C LEU A 36 -1.37 -8.42 9.28
N LEU A 37 -1.27 -7.85 8.08
CA LEU A 37 -2.43 -7.39 7.32
C LEU A 37 -3.31 -8.56 6.88
N ALA A 38 -2.73 -9.67 6.42
CA ALA A 38 -3.48 -10.88 6.07
C ALA A 38 -4.20 -11.48 7.29
N ALA A 39 -3.54 -11.54 8.44
CA ALA A 39 -4.16 -11.97 9.69
C ALA A 39 -5.31 -11.04 10.10
N ALA A 40 -5.13 -9.71 9.96
CA ALA A 40 -6.20 -8.74 10.20
C ALA A 40 -7.39 -8.97 9.27
N ALA A 41 -7.16 -9.23 7.98
CA ALA A 41 -8.22 -9.54 7.02
C ALA A 41 -9.03 -10.76 7.41
N VAL A 42 -8.36 -11.87 7.76
CA VAL A 42 -9.04 -13.10 8.20
C VAL A 42 -9.88 -12.83 9.44
N LEU A 43 -9.33 -12.15 10.44
CA LEU A 43 -10.07 -11.86 11.67
C LEU A 43 -11.21 -10.87 11.46
N ALA A 44 -11.09 -9.90 10.55
CA ALA A 44 -12.17 -8.98 10.20
C ALA A 44 -13.40 -9.73 9.68
N THR A 45 -13.23 -10.75 8.83
CA THR A 45 -14.37 -11.52 8.27
C THR A 45 -15.23 -12.24 9.31
N VAL A 46 -14.68 -12.48 10.51
CA VAL A 46 -15.37 -13.17 11.60
C VAL A 46 -15.61 -12.27 12.82
N ALA A 47 -15.19 -11.00 12.76
CA ALA A 47 -15.26 -10.09 13.90
C ALA A 47 -16.64 -9.46 14.13
N GLY A 48 -17.45 -9.38 13.06
CA GLY A 48 -18.67 -8.59 13.03
C GLY A 48 -18.39 -7.08 12.96
N PRO A 49 -19.43 -6.27 12.65
CA PRO A 49 -19.29 -4.83 12.50
C PRO A 49 -18.94 -4.14 13.83
N ALA A 50 -17.96 -3.25 13.77
CA ALA A 50 -17.56 -2.38 14.86
C ALA A 50 -18.44 -1.14 14.92
N TYR A 51 -18.84 -0.76 16.13
CA TYR A 51 -19.66 0.43 16.40
C TYR A 51 -18.93 1.43 17.30
N GLY A 52 -19.39 2.68 17.31
CA GLY A 52 -18.85 3.74 18.18
C GLY A 52 -17.36 3.99 17.96
N LEU A 53 -16.57 3.98 19.03
CA LEU A 53 -15.12 4.20 18.96
C LEU A 53 -14.39 3.15 18.11
N GLY A 54 -14.85 1.90 18.10
CA GLY A 54 -14.24 0.84 17.31
C GLY A 54 -14.31 1.12 15.81
N HIS A 55 -15.41 1.71 15.35
CA HIS A 55 -15.58 2.15 13.97
C HIS A 55 -14.57 3.26 13.61
N ALA A 56 -14.51 4.32 14.43
CA ALA A 56 -13.61 5.45 14.19
C ALA A 56 -12.13 5.01 14.18
N ILE A 57 -11.74 4.17 15.14
CA ILE A 57 -10.37 3.60 15.21
C ILE A 57 -10.10 2.71 14.00
N GLY A 58 -11.06 1.86 13.59
CA GLY A 58 -10.94 1.00 12.42
C GLY A 58 -10.66 1.78 11.13
N VAL A 59 -11.39 2.87 10.90
CA VAL A 59 -11.17 3.76 9.75
C VAL A 59 -9.77 4.38 9.79
N VAL A 60 -9.39 4.98 10.91
CA VAL A 60 -8.07 5.64 11.07
C VAL A 60 -6.93 4.64 10.86
N LEU A 61 -7.02 3.46 11.47
CA LEU A 61 -5.97 2.44 11.36
C LEU A 61 -5.90 1.83 9.96
N SER A 62 -7.03 1.68 9.26
CA SER A 62 -7.04 1.19 7.88
C SER A 62 -6.35 2.19 6.93
N VAL A 63 -6.64 3.48 7.10
CA VAL A 63 -5.96 4.55 6.34
C VAL A 63 -4.47 4.62 6.69
N ALA A 64 -4.11 4.52 7.97
CA ALA A 64 -2.70 4.50 8.39
C ALA A 64 -1.94 3.28 7.82
N ALA A 65 -2.54 2.09 7.86
CA ALA A 65 -1.97 0.88 7.28
C ALA A 65 -1.82 0.97 5.76
N ALA A 66 -2.80 1.58 5.06
CA ALA A 66 -2.68 1.87 3.64
C ALA A 66 -1.52 2.84 3.35
N ALA A 67 -1.48 3.98 4.05
CA ALA A 67 -0.49 5.04 3.83
C ALA A 67 0.95 4.57 4.11
N LEU A 68 1.16 3.92 5.26
CA LEU A 68 2.47 3.52 5.76
C LEU A 68 2.92 2.18 5.19
N GLY A 69 2.03 1.20 5.02
CA GLY A 69 2.45 -0.13 4.57
C GLY A 69 3.11 -0.16 3.18
N GLY A 70 2.69 0.75 2.29
CA GLY A 70 3.29 0.89 0.97
C GLY A 70 4.76 1.35 1.00
N THR A 71 5.29 1.89 2.10
CA THR A 71 6.71 2.32 2.19
C THR A 71 7.67 1.12 2.25
N ALA A 72 7.23 -0.03 2.75
CA ALA A 72 8.00 -1.28 2.74
C ALA A 72 7.70 -2.13 1.48
N VAL A 73 6.44 -2.16 1.05
CA VAL A 73 5.96 -3.04 -0.01
C VAL A 73 6.42 -2.58 -1.40
N VAL A 74 6.27 -1.29 -1.72
CA VAL A 74 6.60 -0.80 -3.07
C VAL A 74 8.09 -0.98 -3.41
N PRO A 75 9.06 -0.63 -2.53
CA PRO A 75 10.48 -0.85 -2.81
C PRO A 75 10.87 -2.33 -2.94
N THR A 76 10.18 -3.23 -2.22
CA THR A 76 10.45 -4.67 -2.33
C THR A 76 9.92 -5.27 -3.61
N VAL A 77 8.74 -4.83 -4.10
CA VAL A 77 8.25 -5.19 -5.43
C VAL A 77 9.22 -4.74 -6.51
N PHE A 78 9.71 -3.49 -6.45
CA PHE A 78 10.72 -3.01 -7.40
C PHE A 78 12.00 -3.84 -7.38
N ARG A 79 12.43 -4.31 -6.20
CA ARG A 79 13.61 -5.17 -6.09
C ARG A 79 13.40 -6.54 -6.77
N VAL A 80 12.22 -7.11 -6.63
CA VAL A 80 11.86 -8.37 -7.29
C VAL A 80 11.81 -8.17 -8.81
N ALA A 81 11.17 -7.08 -9.27
CA ALA A 81 11.08 -6.75 -10.69
C ALA A 81 12.46 -6.50 -11.32
N ARG A 82 13.33 -5.72 -10.66
CA ARG A 82 14.70 -5.46 -11.16
C ARG A 82 15.55 -6.72 -11.28
N ARG A 83 15.40 -7.68 -10.35
CA ARG A 83 16.12 -8.96 -10.42
C ARG A 83 15.79 -9.76 -11.69
N GLN A 84 14.63 -9.53 -12.31
CA GLN A 84 14.24 -10.15 -13.57
C GLN A 84 14.81 -9.40 -14.79
N ASN A 85 15.07 -8.10 -14.66
CA ASN A 85 15.63 -7.26 -15.75
C ASN A 85 17.16 -7.16 -15.72
N ASP A 86 17.84 -7.51 -14.62
CA ASP A 86 19.32 -7.57 -14.60
C ASP A 86 19.87 -8.64 -15.60
N SER A 87 19.03 -9.54 -16.11
CA SER A 87 19.36 -10.44 -17.23
C SER A 87 19.47 -9.75 -18.59
N THR A 88 19.01 -8.50 -18.76
CA THR A 88 19.01 -7.76 -20.04
C THR A 88 20.03 -6.61 -20.11
N GLY A 89 20.78 -6.32 -19.05
CA GLY A 89 21.94 -5.40 -19.10
C GLY A 89 21.61 -3.90 -19.20
N GLU A 90 20.39 -3.48 -18.87
CA GLU A 90 19.97 -2.07 -18.93
C GLU A 90 20.42 -1.26 -17.70
N ASN A 91 20.85 -0.01 -17.95
CA ASN A 91 21.34 0.89 -16.91
C ASN A 91 20.23 1.30 -15.91
N PRO A 92 20.52 1.40 -14.60
CA PRO A 92 19.51 1.77 -13.62
C PRO A 92 19.09 3.24 -13.79
N VAL A 93 17.84 3.46 -14.21
CA VAL A 93 17.21 4.79 -14.19
C VAL A 93 17.03 5.25 -12.74
N GLU A 94 17.47 6.47 -12.44
CA GLU A 94 17.40 7.08 -11.13
C GLU A 94 15.93 7.34 -10.74
N PRO A 95 15.45 6.93 -9.56
CA PRO A 95 14.06 7.12 -9.17
C PRO A 95 13.67 8.61 -9.13
N LEU A 96 12.47 8.92 -9.64
CA LEU A 96 11.89 10.26 -9.59
C LEU A 96 11.83 10.80 -8.15
N ARG A 97 12.46 11.95 -7.92
CA ARG A 97 12.49 12.63 -6.61
C ARG A 97 11.05 13.01 -6.21
N GLY A 98 10.59 12.51 -5.06
CA GLY A 98 9.23 12.77 -4.53
C GLY A 98 8.22 11.63 -4.65
N GLY A 99 8.61 10.45 -5.17
CA GLY A 99 7.72 9.29 -5.30
C GLY A 99 7.07 8.82 -3.98
N LEU A 100 7.77 8.98 -2.85
CA LEU A 100 7.25 8.59 -1.53
C LEU A 100 6.04 9.43 -1.10
N THR A 101 6.16 10.76 -1.17
CA THR A 101 5.09 11.70 -0.74
C THR A 101 3.86 11.54 -1.63
N ILE A 102 4.06 11.49 -2.95
CA ILE A 102 2.97 11.24 -3.91
C ILE A 102 2.30 9.90 -3.61
N GLY A 103 3.09 8.85 -3.34
CA GLY A 103 2.57 7.54 -2.98
C GLY A 103 1.75 7.52 -1.68
N ILE A 104 2.13 8.31 -0.67
CA ILE A 104 1.33 8.44 0.57
C ILE A 104 -0.02 9.09 0.25
N LEU A 105 -0.02 10.22 -0.46
CA LEU A 105 -1.25 10.92 -0.83
C LEU A 105 -2.20 10.05 -1.65
N GLU A 106 -1.66 9.33 -2.63
CA GLU A 106 -2.41 8.38 -3.45
C GLU A 106 -3.06 7.29 -2.59
N ARG A 107 -2.29 6.64 -1.69
CA ARG A 107 -2.82 5.54 -0.86
C ARG A 107 -3.88 6.02 0.12
N VAL A 108 -3.73 7.23 0.67
CA VAL A 108 -4.77 7.86 1.50
C VAL A 108 -6.03 8.10 0.67
N ALA A 109 -5.90 8.68 -0.52
CA ALA A 109 -7.05 8.95 -1.39
C ALA A 109 -7.78 7.67 -1.81
N VAL A 110 -7.03 6.62 -2.18
CA VAL A 110 -7.59 5.29 -2.50
C VAL A 110 -8.30 4.68 -1.29
N ALA A 111 -7.68 4.69 -0.11
CA ALA A 111 -8.27 4.12 1.09
C ALA A 111 -9.54 4.86 1.51
N VAL A 112 -9.53 6.19 1.49
CA VAL A 112 -10.70 7.02 1.79
C VAL A 112 -11.82 6.78 0.78
N SER A 113 -11.50 6.65 -0.51
CA SER A 113 -12.50 6.35 -1.56
C SER A 113 -13.26 5.06 -1.27
N ILE A 114 -12.55 3.99 -0.88
CA ILE A 114 -13.16 2.71 -0.52
C ILE A 114 -13.98 2.82 0.77
N LEU A 115 -13.42 3.42 1.82
CA LEU A 115 -14.08 3.50 3.13
C LEU A 115 -15.29 4.45 3.13
N ALA A 116 -15.30 5.45 2.23
CA ALA A 116 -16.44 6.34 2.01
C ALA A 116 -17.53 5.74 1.11
N GLY A 117 -17.32 4.53 0.57
CA GLY A 117 -18.26 3.88 -0.35
C GLY A 117 -18.29 4.51 -1.75
N TRP A 118 -17.23 5.20 -2.16
CA TRP A 118 -17.09 5.85 -3.47
C TRP A 118 -15.89 5.27 -4.25
N PRO A 119 -15.98 4.02 -4.74
CA PRO A 119 -14.87 3.34 -5.41
C PRO A 119 -14.42 4.04 -6.70
N GLU A 120 -15.28 4.83 -7.35
CA GLU A 120 -14.96 5.62 -8.54
C GLU A 120 -13.85 6.66 -8.27
N GLY A 121 -13.67 7.07 -7.01
CA GLY A 121 -12.57 7.94 -6.58
C GLY A 121 -11.19 7.37 -6.92
N ILE A 122 -11.04 6.04 -6.97
CA ILE A 122 -9.78 5.39 -7.36
C ILE A 122 -9.44 5.73 -8.82
N ALA A 123 -10.42 5.65 -9.72
CA ALA A 123 -10.20 5.95 -11.14
C ALA A 123 -9.73 7.41 -11.32
N ILE A 124 -10.30 8.33 -10.55
CA ILE A 124 -9.91 9.75 -10.55
C ILE A 124 -8.46 9.91 -10.07
N VAL A 125 -8.10 9.30 -8.94
CA VAL A 125 -6.74 9.37 -8.37
C VAL A 125 -5.71 8.84 -9.38
N LEU A 126 -5.98 7.69 -9.99
CA LEU A 126 -5.08 7.08 -10.98
C LEU A 126 -4.99 7.91 -12.25
N ALA A 127 -6.09 8.48 -12.73
CA ALA A 127 -6.10 9.36 -13.88
C ALA A 127 -5.26 10.62 -13.64
N VAL A 128 -5.46 11.30 -12.51
CA VAL A 128 -4.68 12.51 -12.15
C VAL A 128 -3.19 12.18 -12.05
N LYS A 129 -2.82 11.08 -11.40
CA LYS A 129 -1.44 10.65 -11.26
C LYS A 129 -0.81 10.29 -12.62
N GLY A 130 -1.56 9.61 -13.49
CA GLY A 130 -1.11 9.26 -14.84
C GLY A 130 -0.91 10.49 -15.73
N LEU A 131 -1.82 11.46 -15.69
CA LEU A 131 -1.71 12.71 -16.45
C LEU A 131 -0.50 13.53 -16.02
N ALA A 132 -0.24 13.62 -14.71
CA ALA A 132 0.89 14.38 -14.16
C ALA A 132 2.26 13.86 -14.64
N ARG A 133 2.36 12.57 -15.00
CA ARG A 133 3.61 11.94 -15.46
C ARG A 133 3.63 11.59 -16.94
N TYR A 134 2.58 11.92 -17.69
CA TYR A 134 2.49 11.60 -19.11
C TYR A 134 3.73 11.99 -19.94
N PRO A 135 4.37 13.16 -19.72
CA PRO A 135 5.61 13.51 -20.45
C PRO A 135 6.79 12.57 -20.16
N GLU A 136 6.89 12.06 -18.93
CA GLU A 136 7.97 11.20 -18.44
C GLU A 136 7.79 9.73 -18.88
N LEU A 137 6.55 9.31 -19.16
CA LEU A 137 6.21 7.95 -19.59
C LEU A 137 6.54 7.66 -21.06
N ARG A 138 7.14 8.62 -21.78
CA ARG A 138 7.59 8.42 -23.17
C ARG A 138 8.83 7.54 -23.27
N GLU A 139 9.58 7.40 -22.18
CA GLU A 139 10.65 6.42 -22.05
C GLU A 139 10.07 5.07 -21.60
N SER A 140 10.35 4.00 -22.34
CA SER A 140 9.80 2.65 -22.10
C SER A 140 10.05 2.16 -20.67
N HIS A 141 11.29 2.29 -20.16
CA HIS A 141 11.65 1.83 -18.82
C HIS A 141 11.03 2.66 -17.69
N ALA A 142 10.86 3.97 -17.89
CA ALA A 142 10.20 4.83 -16.90
C ALA A 142 8.71 4.47 -16.79
N SER A 143 8.09 4.11 -17.91
CA SER A 143 6.69 3.67 -17.97
C SER A 143 6.45 2.37 -17.21
N GLU A 144 7.26 1.35 -17.45
CA GLU A 144 7.14 0.07 -16.75
C GLU A 144 7.29 0.22 -15.23
N GLN A 145 8.32 0.98 -14.79
CA GLN A 145 8.52 1.23 -13.36
C GLN A 145 7.34 2.00 -12.74
N PHE A 146 6.79 2.98 -13.46
CA PHE A 146 5.62 3.72 -12.98
C PHE A 146 4.39 2.83 -12.82
N ILE A 147 4.14 1.94 -13.79
CA ILE A 147 3.02 1.00 -13.77
C ILE A 147 3.17 0.01 -12.61
N ILE A 148 4.33 -0.65 -12.49
CA ILE A 148 4.62 -1.62 -11.42
C ILE A 148 4.46 -0.96 -10.03
N GLY A 149 5.04 0.23 -9.85
CA GLY A 149 4.97 0.96 -8.59
C GLY A 149 3.56 1.36 -8.21
N THR A 150 2.77 1.83 -9.19
CA THR A 150 1.39 2.24 -8.98
C THR A 150 0.50 1.05 -8.62
N PHE A 151 0.55 -0.04 -9.39
CA PHE A 151 -0.24 -1.23 -9.10
C PHE A 151 0.10 -1.83 -7.73
N ALA A 152 1.38 -1.95 -7.39
CA ALA A 152 1.80 -2.45 -6.08
C ALA A 152 1.28 -1.57 -4.92
N SER A 153 1.36 -0.25 -5.08
CA SER A 153 0.90 0.73 -4.08
C SER A 153 -0.61 0.67 -3.89
N VAL A 154 -1.37 0.59 -4.98
CA VAL A 154 -2.84 0.58 -4.98
C VAL A 154 -3.37 -0.74 -4.42
N LEU A 155 -2.82 -1.89 -4.84
CA LEU A 155 -3.22 -3.19 -4.30
C LEU A 155 -3.04 -3.27 -2.79
N TRP A 156 -1.94 -2.71 -2.28
CA TRP A 156 -1.73 -2.60 -0.84
C TRP A 156 -2.79 -1.73 -0.15
N ALA A 157 -3.07 -0.54 -0.70
CA ALA A 157 -4.07 0.35 -0.14
C ALA A 157 -5.48 -0.27 -0.17
N LEU A 158 -5.83 -0.98 -1.24
CA LEU A 158 -7.07 -1.74 -1.35
C LEU A 158 -7.17 -2.85 -0.31
N ALA A 159 -6.10 -3.60 -0.08
CA ALA A 159 -6.08 -4.62 0.96
C ALA A 159 -6.31 -4.01 2.35
N ALA A 160 -5.61 -2.94 2.69
CA ALA A 160 -5.78 -2.24 3.97
C ALA A 160 -7.18 -1.63 4.14
N ALA A 161 -7.71 -0.98 3.10
CA ALA A 161 -9.05 -0.41 3.12
C ALA A 161 -10.13 -1.50 3.19
N GLY A 162 -9.96 -2.63 2.50
CA GLY A 162 -10.89 -3.75 2.54
C GLY A 162 -11.01 -4.39 3.92
N VAL A 163 -9.92 -4.46 4.69
CA VAL A 163 -9.98 -4.87 6.11
C VAL A 163 -10.84 -3.88 6.91
N GLY A 164 -10.68 -2.58 6.66
CA GLY A 164 -11.49 -1.53 7.26
C GLY A 164 -12.96 -1.66 6.90
N THR A 165 -13.28 -1.85 5.61
CA THR A 165 -14.64 -2.08 5.12
C THR A 165 -15.29 -3.26 5.83
N ALA A 166 -14.60 -4.40 5.91
CA ALA A 166 -15.11 -5.59 6.61
C ALA A 166 -15.34 -5.39 8.12
N LEU A 167 -14.68 -4.41 8.74
CA LEU A 167 -14.92 -4.05 10.14
C LEU A 167 -16.08 -3.08 10.32
N ILE A 168 -16.47 -2.31 9.30
CA ILE A 168 -17.48 -1.25 9.44
C ILE A 168 -18.83 -1.59 8.80
N SER A 169 -18.87 -2.59 7.91
CA SER A 169 -20.09 -3.16 7.30
C SER A 169 -20.62 -4.33 8.11
#